data_AF-I5CA55-F1
#
_entry.id   AF-I5CA55-F1
#
_cell.length_a   1.000
_cell.length_b   1.000
_cell.length_c   1.000
_cell.angle_alpha   90.00
_cell.angle_beta   90.00
_cell.angle_gamma   90.00
#
_symmetry.space_group_name_H-M   'P 1'
#
loop_
_entity.id
_entity.type
_entity.pdbx_description
1 polymer ?
#
loop_
_entity_poly.entity_id
_entity_poly.type
_entity_poly.pdbx_seq_one_letter_code
_entity_poly.pdbx_strand_id
1 'polypeptide(L)'
;MAYVWVFPHACAFSLMPHTLSSSRPRPISFSWSGGKDSALALFHVLQDPRYEVVSLHTTFGEETGRVGMHGVRLEVIERQAAAIGLPLIPLFYPSSGDNAAFERCMADFYGDCQRQGIRHVAFGDIYLEELRAYREQLLRPFGVEAVFPLWGKATDALLREFLAQGFVTAICALDLDKLPAQYAGETLSFEMLETFPPDVDACGEHGEYHTLCLDGPIFKHPCEVLKGDKLLQEYSYRTSDGLEHRKRFLFHEFL
;
A
#
# COMPACT_ATOMS: atom_id res chain seq x y z
N MET A 1 -44.83 33.54 -21.37
CA MET A 1 -43.50 33.72 -21.98
C MET A 1 -42.64 32.53 -21.58
N ALA A 2 -42.59 31.52 -22.44
CA ALA A 2 -41.76 30.33 -22.24
C ALA A 2 -40.45 30.54 -23.00
N TYR A 3 -39.32 30.47 -22.30
CA TYR A 3 -38.00 30.53 -22.92
C TYR A 3 -37.65 29.15 -23.48
N VAL A 4 -37.61 29.05 -24.81
CA VAL A 4 -37.09 27.89 -25.54
C VAL A 4 -35.60 28.10 -25.72
N TRP A 5 -34.79 27.23 -25.10
CA TRP A 5 -33.35 27.16 -25.35
C TRP A 5 -33.11 26.25 -26.56
N VAL A 6 -32.57 26.84 -27.63
CA VAL A 6 -32.11 26.13 -28.83
C VAL A 6 -30.66 25.72 -28.58
N PHE A 7 -30.39 24.42 -28.48
CA PHE A 7 -29.02 23.89 -28.47
C PHE A 7 -28.51 23.72 -29.92
N PRO A 8 -27.32 24.22 -30.29
CA PRO A 8 -26.75 23.95 -31.61
C PRO A 8 -26.03 22.59 -31.64
N HIS A 9 -26.47 21.75 -32.58
CA HIS A 9 -25.73 20.78 -33.39
C HIS A 9 -24.70 19.87 -32.68
N ALA A 10 -25.07 18.60 -32.58
CA ALA A 10 -24.20 17.48 -32.28
C ALA A 10 -23.09 17.34 -33.35
N CYS A 11 -21.83 17.47 -32.92
CA CYS A 11 -20.70 16.93 -33.67
C CYS A 11 -20.69 15.41 -33.52
N ALA A 12 -20.96 14.71 -34.62
CA ALA A 12 -20.77 13.26 -34.71
C ALA A 12 -19.27 12.94 -34.71
N PHE A 13 -18.74 12.48 -33.57
CA PHE A 13 -17.45 11.81 -33.54
C PHE A 13 -17.62 10.39 -34.11
N SER A 14 -16.98 10.17 -35.26
CA SER A 14 -16.80 8.85 -35.85
C SER A 14 -15.98 7.97 -34.90
N LEU A 15 -16.65 7.07 -34.17
CA LEU A 15 -16.00 6.00 -33.42
C LEU A 15 -15.32 5.06 -34.42
N MET A 16 -13.99 5.09 -34.47
CA MET A 16 -13.23 4.01 -35.07
C MET A 16 -13.42 2.74 -34.23
N PRO A 17 -13.65 1.57 -34.84
CA PRO A 17 -13.74 0.33 -34.09
C PRO A 17 -12.36 0.00 -33.52
N HIS A 18 -12.17 0.27 -32.23
CA HIS A 18 -11.07 -0.34 -31.49
C HIS A 18 -11.31 -1.84 -31.50
N THR A 19 -10.46 -2.58 -32.20
CA THR A 19 -10.34 -4.03 -32.09
C THR A 19 -9.94 -4.35 -30.65
N LEU A 20 -10.93 -4.68 -29.82
CA LEU A 20 -10.71 -5.27 -28.51
C LEU A 20 -10.03 -6.62 -28.72
N SER A 21 -8.72 -6.69 -28.49
CA SER A 21 -8.06 -7.97 -28.26
C SER A 21 -8.70 -8.58 -27.02
N SER A 22 -9.55 -9.58 -27.21
CA SER A 22 -10.33 -10.24 -26.17
C SER A 22 -9.49 -11.25 -25.36
N SER A 23 -8.31 -10.85 -24.88
CA SER A 23 -7.59 -11.65 -23.90
C SER A 23 -8.26 -11.49 -22.54
N ARG A 24 -8.58 -12.60 -21.87
CA ARG A 24 -9.05 -12.56 -20.47
C ARG A 24 -8.03 -11.79 -19.62
N PRO A 25 -8.47 -10.98 -18.64
CA PRO A 25 -7.57 -10.30 -17.73
C PRO A 25 -6.68 -11.33 -17.01
N ARG A 26 -5.43 -10.94 -16.75
CA ARG A 26 -4.43 -11.82 -16.13
C ARG A 26 -4.63 -11.78 -14.61
N PRO A 27 -4.76 -12.92 -13.93
CA PRO A 27 -4.89 -12.93 -12.47
C PRO A 27 -3.62 -12.36 -11.83
N ILE A 28 -3.80 -11.48 -10.85
CA ILE A 28 -2.74 -10.85 -10.08
C ILE A 28 -3.06 -10.90 -8.59
N SER A 29 -2.07 -11.27 -7.77
CA SER A 29 -2.16 -11.06 -6.32
C SER A 29 -1.53 -9.71 -5.97
N PHE A 30 -2.10 -9.00 -4.99
CA PHE A 30 -1.66 -7.66 -4.61
C PHE A 30 -1.05 -7.65 -3.21
N SER A 31 0.17 -7.13 -3.07
CA SER A 31 0.86 -6.98 -1.80
C SER A 31 0.28 -5.79 -1.02
N TRP A 32 -0.47 -6.09 0.02
CA TRP A 32 -1.26 -5.12 0.77
C TRP A 32 -0.62 -4.83 2.13
N SER A 33 -0.10 -3.62 2.34
CA SER A 33 0.40 -3.19 3.66
C SER A 33 -0.67 -2.50 4.51
N GLY A 34 -1.80 -2.12 3.91
CA GLY A 34 -2.86 -1.34 4.53
C GLY A 34 -2.65 0.16 4.51
N GLY A 35 -1.53 0.66 3.95
CA GLY A 35 -1.20 2.08 3.91
C GLY A 35 -1.55 2.80 2.59
N LYS A 36 -1.23 4.09 2.55
CA LYS A 36 -1.52 5.00 1.42
C LYS A 36 -0.98 4.50 0.09
N ASP A 37 0.27 4.01 0.03
CA ASP A 37 0.91 3.64 -1.24
C ASP A 37 0.32 2.35 -1.78
N SER A 38 0.07 1.36 -0.91
CA SER A 38 -0.65 0.14 -1.30
C SER A 38 -2.06 0.44 -1.78
N ALA A 39 -2.76 1.39 -1.15
CA ALA A 39 -4.11 1.78 -1.55
C ALA A 39 -4.14 2.48 -2.92
N LEU A 40 -3.23 3.42 -3.16
CA LEU A 40 -3.12 4.09 -4.47
C LEU A 40 -2.67 3.13 -5.58
N ALA A 41 -1.70 2.26 -5.28
CA ALA A 41 -1.26 1.24 -6.22
C ALA A 41 -2.39 0.26 -6.56
N LEU A 42 -3.18 -0.18 -5.58
CA LEU A 42 -4.33 -1.05 -5.80
C LEU A 42 -5.39 -0.35 -6.67
N PHE A 43 -5.66 0.93 -6.41
CA PHE A 43 -6.57 1.73 -7.22
C PHE A 43 -6.16 1.78 -8.70
N HIS A 44 -4.87 1.91 -9.00
CA HIS A 44 -4.39 1.84 -10.37
C HIS A 44 -4.52 0.45 -10.99
N VAL A 45 -4.20 -0.62 -10.25
CA VAL A 45 -4.32 -1.99 -10.77
C VAL A 45 -5.76 -2.36 -11.07
N LEU A 46 -6.72 -1.94 -10.23
CA LEU A 46 -8.14 -2.19 -10.43
C LEU A 46 -8.72 -1.50 -11.69
N GLN A 47 -8.06 -0.46 -12.18
CA GLN A 47 -8.45 0.25 -13.41
C GLN A 47 -7.75 -0.28 -14.67
N ASP A 48 -6.74 -1.15 -14.51
CA ASP A 48 -6.00 -1.70 -15.64
C ASP A 48 -6.70 -2.96 -16.18
N PRO A 49 -7.30 -2.92 -17.39
CA PRO A 49 -8.07 -4.03 -17.95
C PRO A 49 -7.21 -5.27 -18.24
N ARG A 50 -5.88 -5.16 -18.15
CA ARG A 50 -4.96 -6.29 -18.33
C ARG A 50 -4.94 -7.22 -17.12
N TYR A 51 -5.46 -6.80 -15.97
CA TYR A 51 -5.34 -7.51 -14.70
C TYR A 51 -6.70 -7.75 -14.03
N GLU A 52 -6.78 -8.86 -13.30
CA GLU A 52 -7.87 -9.17 -12.39
C GLU A 52 -7.25 -9.41 -11.01
N VAL A 53 -7.52 -8.53 -10.04
CA VAL A 53 -7.01 -8.69 -8.67
C VAL A 53 -7.76 -9.82 -7.99
N VAL A 54 -7.11 -10.97 -7.85
CA VAL A 54 -7.74 -12.18 -7.30
C VAL A 54 -7.58 -12.29 -5.80
N SER A 55 -6.58 -11.64 -5.21
CA SER A 55 -6.36 -11.60 -3.76
C SER A 55 -5.46 -10.46 -3.33
N LEU A 56 -5.66 -10.04 -2.08
CA LEU A 56 -4.66 -9.32 -1.30
C LEU A 56 -3.81 -10.35 -0.53
N HIS A 57 -2.52 -10.08 -0.34
CA HIS A 57 -1.69 -10.82 0.59
C HIS A 57 -0.91 -9.85 1.48
N THR A 58 -0.76 -10.21 2.76
CA THR A 58 -0.08 -9.40 3.76
C THR A 58 0.73 -10.29 4.68
N THR A 59 1.96 -9.89 4.97
CA THR A 59 2.82 -10.59 5.93
C THR A 59 2.67 -10.02 7.33
N PHE A 60 2.69 -10.91 8.32
CA PHE A 60 2.56 -10.61 9.74
C PHE A 60 3.67 -11.32 10.51
N GLY A 61 4.23 -10.64 11.51
CA GLY A 61 5.11 -11.31 12.49
C GLY A 61 4.27 -12.27 13.34
N GLU A 62 4.61 -13.56 13.35
CA GLU A 62 3.84 -14.63 13.99
C GLU A 62 3.54 -14.35 15.47
N GLU A 63 4.52 -13.82 16.20
CA GLU A 63 4.40 -13.53 17.63
C GLU A 63 3.62 -12.25 17.91
N THR A 64 3.59 -11.32 16.95
CA THR A 64 3.00 -9.99 17.14
C THR A 64 1.59 -9.87 16.57
N GLY A 65 1.24 -10.70 15.57
CA GLY A 65 0.00 -10.58 14.80
C GLY A 65 -0.10 -9.27 14.02
N ARG A 66 1.05 -8.65 13.67
CA ARG A 66 1.11 -7.29 13.11
C ARG A 66 1.89 -7.22 11.81
N VAL A 67 1.46 -6.31 10.94
CA VAL A 67 2.21 -5.87 9.76
C VAL A 67 3.45 -5.11 10.22
N GLY A 68 4.64 -5.47 9.74
CA GLY A 68 5.95 -5.00 10.21
C GLY A 68 6.04 -3.52 10.64
N MET A 69 6.58 -2.65 9.79
CA MET A 69 6.82 -1.23 10.15
C MET A 69 5.53 -0.42 10.36
N HIS A 70 4.39 -0.92 9.87
CA HIS A 70 3.09 -0.27 10.07
C HIS A 70 2.55 -0.50 11.48
N GLY A 71 2.91 -1.62 12.13
CA GLY A 71 2.40 -2.01 13.43
C GLY A 71 0.91 -2.39 13.45
N VAL A 72 0.25 -2.51 12.30
CA VAL A 72 -1.21 -2.72 12.21
C VAL A 72 -1.56 -4.18 12.47
N ARG A 73 -2.59 -4.43 13.27
CA ARG A 73 -3.07 -5.78 13.63
C ARG A 73 -3.76 -6.49 12.45
N LEU A 74 -3.68 -7.82 12.43
CA LEU A 74 -4.39 -8.67 11.48
C LEU A 74 -5.87 -8.30 11.35
N GLU A 75 -6.58 -8.13 12.46
CA GLU A 75 -8.04 -7.90 12.45
C GLU A 75 -8.41 -6.60 11.74
N VAL A 76 -7.53 -5.59 11.77
CA VAL A 76 -7.72 -4.32 11.05
C VAL A 76 -7.50 -4.51 9.55
N ILE A 77 -6.46 -5.27 9.16
CA ILE A 77 -6.20 -5.58 7.75
C ILE A 77 -7.33 -6.46 7.16
N GLU A 78 -7.87 -7.40 7.93
CA GLU A 78 -9.04 -8.19 7.55
C GLU A 78 -10.27 -7.31 7.30
N ARG A 79 -10.51 -6.31 8.16
CA ARG A 79 -11.58 -5.31 7.93
C ARG A 79 -11.35 -4.49 6.68
N GLN A 80 -10.12 -4.04 6.41
CA GLN A 80 -9.81 -3.34 5.16
C GLN A 80 -10.11 -4.22 3.94
N ALA A 81 -9.67 -5.47 3.95
CA ALA A 81 -9.91 -6.40 2.85
C ALA A 81 -11.41 -6.68 2.63
N ALA A 82 -12.17 -6.85 3.72
CA ALA A 82 -13.61 -7.00 3.66
C ALA A 82 -14.32 -5.75 3.12
N ALA A 83 -13.88 -4.56 3.53
CA ALA A 83 -14.40 -3.28 3.09
C ALA A 83 -14.10 -2.99 1.61
N ILE A 84 -12.92 -3.39 1.11
CA ILE A 84 -12.57 -3.37 -0.32
C ILE A 84 -13.37 -4.45 -1.08
N GLY A 85 -13.63 -5.58 -0.43
CA GLY A 85 -14.33 -6.73 -0.99
C GLY A 85 -13.42 -7.64 -1.82
N LEU A 86 -12.16 -7.77 -1.42
CA LEU A 86 -11.18 -8.71 -1.97
C LEU A 86 -10.76 -9.73 -0.90
N PRO A 87 -10.47 -10.99 -1.25
CA PRO A 87 -10.00 -11.97 -0.28
C PRO A 87 -8.59 -11.61 0.20
N LEU A 88 -8.33 -11.79 1.50
CA LEU A 88 -7.03 -11.62 2.12
C LEU A 88 -6.37 -12.98 2.36
N ILE A 89 -5.08 -13.07 2.00
CA ILE A 89 -4.20 -14.18 2.34
C ILE A 89 -3.21 -13.69 3.40
N PRO A 90 -3.47 -13.97 4.70
CA PRO A 90 -2.52 -13.64 5.75
C PRO A 90 -1.36 -14.64 5.76
N LEU A 91 -0.14 -14.11 5.80
CA LEU A 91 1.11 -14.87 5.76
C LEU A 91 1.90 -14.61 7.05
N PHE A 92 2.18 -15.65 7.82
CA PHE A 92 2.90 -15.50 9.10
C PHE A 92 4.33 -15.98 8.97
N TYR A 93 5.26 -15.22 9.56
CA TYR A 93 6.65 -15.63 9.69
C TYR A 93 7.14 -15.40 11.12
N PRO A 94 7.87 -16.35 11.71
CA PRO A 94 8.42 -16.19 13.05
C PRO A 94 9.53 -15.13 13.06
N SER A 95 9.75 -14.52 14.22
CA SER A 95 10.89 -13.65 14.44
C SER A 95 12.20 -14.43 14.27
N SER A 96 13.02 -14.03 13.29
CA SER A 96 14.37 -14.55 13.08
C SER A 96 15.40 -13.42 13.19
N GLY A 97 16.66 -13.77 13.53
CA GLY A 97 17.78 -12.82 13.51
C GLY A 97 18.23 -12.42 12.09
N ASP A 98 17.56 -12.94 11.06
CA ASP A 98 17.77 -12.68 9.65
C ASP A 98 16.42 -12.63 8.91
N ASN A 99 16.45 -12.45 7.58
CA ASN A 99 15.24 -12.44 6.75
C ASN A 99 14.81 -13.82 6.23
N ALA A 100 15.46 -14.90 6.67
CA ALA A 100 15.27 -16.21 6.05
C ALA A 100 13.87 -16.79 6.34
N ALA A 101 13.28 -16.48 7.51
CA ALA A 101 11.92 -16.89 7.82
C ALA A 101 10.89 -16.23 6.90
N PHE A 102 11.04 -14.94 6.65
CA PHE A 102 10.23 -14.19 5.69
C PHE A 102 10.37 -14.77 4.28
N GLU A 103 11.61 -15.01 3.82
CA GLU A 103 11.86 -15.53 2.47
C GLU A 103 11.23 -16.91 2.23
N ARG A 104 11.27 -17.80 3.23
CA ARG A 104 10.58 -19.09 3.18
C ARG A 104 9.08 -18.94 3.08
N CYS A 105 8.49 -18.09 3.93
CA CYS A 105 7.06 -17.79 3.91
C CYS A 105 6.60 -17.28 2.53
N MET A 106 7.35 -16.35 1.95
CA MET A 106 7.06 -15.83 0.61
C MET A 106 7.27 -16.86 -0.49
N ALA A 107 8.32 -17.69 -0.39
CA ALA A 107 8.57 -18.77 -1.34
C ALA A 107 7.40 -19.78 -1.37
N ASP A 108 6.87 -20.16 -0.23
CA ASP A 108 5.71 -21.06 -0.14
C ASP A 108 4.48 -20.43 -0.83
N PHE A 109 4.19 -19.17 -0.52
CA PHE A 109 3.09 -18.40 -1.13
C PHE A 109 3.24 -18.25 -2.65
N TYR A 110 4.43 -17.92 -3.14
CA TYR A 110 4.68 -17.79 -4.58
C TYR A 110 4.63 -19.15 -5.29
N GLY A 111 5.02 -20.23 -4.62
CA GLY A 111 4.77 -21.59 -5.08
C GLY A 111 3.28 -21.90 -5.23
N ASP A 112 2.44 -21.44 -4.30
CA ASP A 112 0.98 -21.55 -4.42
C ASP A 112 0.42 -20.72 -5.58
N CYS A 113 0.88 -19.48 -5.73
CA CYS A 113 0.53 -18.64 -6.89
C CYS A 113 0.87 -19.37 -8.20
N GLN A 114 2.05 -19.98 -8.28
CA GLN A 114 2.48 -20.74 -9.44
C GLN A 114 1.52 -21.90 -9.74
N ARG A 115 1.17 -22.70 -8.72
CA ARG A 115 0.24 -23.85 -8.83
C ARG A 115 -1.17 -23.41 -9.26
N GLN A 116 -1.63 -22.24 -8.81
CA GLN A 116 -2.95 -21.69 -9.13
C GLN A 116 -3.00 -20.96 -10.48
N GLY A 117 -1.88 -20.88 -11.21
CA GLY A 117 -1.82 -20.15 -12.48
C GLY A 117 -1.72 -18.62 -12.34
N ILE A 118 -1.53 -18.11 -11.12
CA ILE A 118 -1.24 -16.70 -10.87
C ILE A 118 0.22 -16.47 -11.31
N ARG A 119 0.42 -15.51 -12.20
CA ARG A 119 1.74 -15.20 -12.81
C ARG A 119 2.17 -13.75 -12.59
N HIS A 120 1.40 -12.98 -11.84
CA HIS A 120 1.73 -11.59 -11.52
C HIS A 120 1.50 -11.33 -10.04
N VAL A 121 2.39 -10.54 -9.45
CA VAL A 121 2.23 -9.96 -8.11
C VAL A 121 2.46 -8.46 -8.21
N ALA A 122 1.51 -7.66 -7.72
CA ALA A 122 1.64 -6.20 -7.67
C ALA A 122 2.12 -5.74 -6.31
N PHE A 123 2.91 -4.66 -6.31
CA PHE A 123 3.41 -4.01 -5.10
C PHE A 123 3.27 -2.49 -5.17
N GLY A 124 3.17 -1.85 -4.01
CA GLY A 124 3.07 -0.39 -3.88
C GLY A 124 4.40 0.37 -3.89
N ASP A 125 5.53 -0.27 -4.19
CA ASP A 125 6.85 0.39 -4.14
C ASP A 125 7.00 1.47 -5.23
N ILE A 126 7.69 2.56 -4.88
CA ILE A 126 7.80 3.77 -5.72
C ILE A 126 9.17 3.89 -6.39
N TYR A 127 10.29 3.84 -5.65
CA TYR A 127 11.61 4.12 -6.27
C TYR A 127 12.83 3.40 -5.66
N LEU A 128 12.69 2.58 -4.61
CA LEU A 128 13.84 1.89 -4.01
C LEU A 128 14.30 0.71 -4.89
N GLU A 129 15.26 0.96 -5.78
CA GLU A 129 15.77 -0.03 -6.75
C GLU A 129 16.21 -1.35 -6.11
N GLU A 130 16.88 -1.30 -4.95
CA GLU A 130 17.31 -2.50 -4.23
C GLU A 130 16.12 -3.33 -3.75
N LEU A 131 15.06 -2.68 -3.26
CA LEU A 131 13.83 -3.36 -2.82
C LEU A 131 13.07 -3.97 -4.00
N ARG A 132 13.02 -3.27 -5.13
CA ARG A 132 12.46 -3.80 -6.37
C ARG A 132 13.23 -5.04 -6.85
N ALA A 133 14.56 -4.94 -6.94
CA ALA A 133 15.41 -6.06 -7.35
C ALA A 133 15.24 -7.26 -6.41
N TYR A 134 15.14 -7.01 -5.10
CA TYR A 134 14.87 -8.03 -4.11
C TYR A 134 13.53 -8.74 -4.34
N ARG A 135 12.43 -8.00 -4.57
CA ARG A 135 11.11 -8.59 -4.88
C ARG A 135 11.14 -9.41 -6.17
N GLU A 136 11.75 -8.89 -7.23
CA GLU A 136 11.92 -9.59 -8.50
C GLU A 136 12.73 -10.89 -8.32
N GLN A 137 13.78 -10.88 -7.47
CA GLN A 137 14.57 -12.06 -7.14
C GLN A 137 13.75 -13.14 -6.42
N LEU A 138 12.89 -12.76 -5.46
CA LEU A 138 12.04 -13.71 -4.76
C LEU A 138 11.00 -14.39 -5.67
N LEU A 139 10.51 -13.66 -6.68
CA LEU A 139 9.47 -14.15 -7.59
C LEU A 139 10.03 -14.99 -8.76
N ARG A 140 11.26 -14.70 -9.21
CA ARG A 140 11.90 -15.31 -10.38
C ARG A 140 11.85 -16.85 -10.38
N PRO A 141 12.14 -17.58 -9.29
CA PRO A 141 12.11 -19.05 -9.27
C PRO A 141 10.73 -19.65 -9.61
N PHE A 142 9.66 -18.89 -9.40
CA PHE A 142 8.28 -19.33 -9.58
C PHE A 142 7.69 -18.92 -10.94
N GLY A 143 8.45 -18.17 -11.76
CA GLY A 143 7.96 -17.63 -13.02
C GLY A 143 6.82 -16.64 -12.83
N VAL A 144 6.84 -15.90 -11.71
CA VAL A 144 5.87 -14.85 -11.39
C VAL A 144 6.53 -13.48 -11.67
N GLU A 145 5.79 -12.59 -12.33
CA GLU A 145 6.24 -11.25 -12.70
C GLU A 145 5.83 -10.23 -11.64
N ALA A 146 6.76 -9.33 -11.28
CA ALA A 146 6.48 -8.21 -10.39
C ALA A 146 5.87 -7.03 -11.16
N VAL A 147 4.82 -6.42 -10.63
CA VAL A 147 4.15 -5.24 -11.19
C VAL A 147 4.23 -4.09 -10.18
N PHE A 148 4.71 -2.92 -10.63
CA PHE A 148 4.91 -1.75 -9.78
C PHE A 148 4.13 -0.54 -10.33
N PRO A 149 2.85 -0.35 -9.95
CA PRO A 149 1.97 0.67 -10.53
C PRO A 149 2.42 2.12 -10.26
N LEU A 150 3.23 2.32 -9.21
CA LEU A 150 3.71 3.63 -8.78
C LEU A 150 5.15 3.92 -9.20
N TRP A 151 5.83 2.98 -9.86
CA TRP A 151 7.27 3.05 -10.06
C TRP A 151 7.72 4.31 -10.79
N GLY A 152 8.71 5.01 -10.23
CA GLY A 152 9.34 6.19 -10.81
C GLY A 152 8.46 7.43 -10.85
N LYS A 153 7.27 7.41 -10.23
CA LYS A 153 6.42 8.59 -10.07
C LYS A 153 6.93 9.47 -8.92
N ALA A 154 6.75 10.78 -9.06
CA ALA A 154 7.12 11.74 -8.01
C ALA A 154 6.21 11.58 -6.79
N THR A 155 6.81 11.54 -5.60
CA THR A 155 6.12 11.24 -4.33
C THR A 155 5.06 12.29 -4.02
N ASP A 156 5.40 13.58 -4.13
CA ASP A 156 4.48 14.69 -3.94
C ASP A 156 3.24 14.62 -4.86
N ALA A 157 3.44 14.22 -6.13
CA ALA A 157 2.36 14.01 -7.08
C ALA A 157 1.45 12.85 -6.67
N LEU A 158 2.03 11.74 -6.17
CA LEU A 158 1.28 10.58 -5.69
C LEU A 158 0.43 10.90 -4.46
N LEU A 159 0.96 11.65 -3.50
CA LEU A 159 0.20 12.05 -2.32
C LEU A 159 -0.92 13.03 -2.65
N ARG A 160 -0.65 13.97 -3.56
CA ARG A 160 -1.68 14.88 -4.08
C ARG A 160 -2.77 14.11 -4.81
N GLU A 161 -2.40 13.12 -5.63
CA GLU A 161 -3.34 12.23 -6.29
C GLU A 161 -4.17 11.46 -5.25
N PHE A 162 -3.54 10.83 -4.26
CA PHE A 162 -4.20 10.08 -3.20
C PHE A 162 -5.29 10.91 -2.50
N LEU A 163 -4.94 12.11 -2.04
CA LEU A 163 -5.89 13.00 -1.37
C LEU A 163 -6.97 13.51 -2.34
N ALA A 164 -6.61 13.84 -3.58
CA ALA A 164 -7.56 14.33 -4.59
C ALA A 164 -8.57 13.26 -5.03
N GLN A 165 -8.19 11.98 -5.00
CA GLN A 165 -9.09 10.84 -5.27
C GLN A 165 -10.04 10.57 -4.09
N GLY A 166 -9.94 11.31 -2.98
CA GLY A 166 -10.81 11.19 -1.82
C GLY A 166 -10.44 10.06 -0.87
N PHE A 167 -9.20 9.56 -0.93
CA PHE A 167 -8.73 8.63 0.08
C PHE A 167 -8.59 9.29 1.46
N VAL A 168 -8.87 8.50 2.50
CA VAL A 168 -8.69 8.88 3.90
C VAL A 168 -7.65 7.93 4.49
N THR A 169 -6.66 8.48 5.17
CA THR A 169 -5.59 7.70 5.80
C THR A 169 -5.11 8.36 7.08
N ALA A 170 -4.78 7.56 8.09
CA ALA A 170 -4.26 8.05 9.37
C ALA A 170 -2.81 7.60 9.58
N ILE A 171 -2.00 8.42 10.25
CA ILE A 171 -0.62 8.07 10.60
C ILE A 171 -0.65 7.03 11.73
N CYS A 172 -0.23 5.80 11.44
CA CYS A 172 -0.26 4.69 12.39
C CYS A 172 1.09 4.39 13.04
N ALA A 173 2.19 4.83 12.43
CA ALA A 173 3.51 4.80 13.02
C ALA A 173 4.29 6.03 12.55
N LEU A 174 5.14 6.60 13.40
CA LEU A 174 6.06 7.66 13.01
C LEU A 174 7.40 7.56 13.73
N ASP A 175 8.47 8.01 13.08
CA ASP A 175 9.80 8.16 13.66
C ASP A 175 9.84 9.49 14.42
N LEU A 176 9.98 9.43 15.75
CA LEU A 176 9.98 10.60 16.64
C LEU A 176 11.18 11.52 16.44
N ASP A 177 12.24 11.06 15.77
CA ASP A 177 13.38 11.90 15.44
C ASP A 177 13.10 12.76 14.19
N LYS A 178 12.05 12.45 13.44
CA LYS A 178 11.68 13.15 12.20
C LYS A 178 10.33 13.86 12.27
N LEU A 179 9.33 13.24 12.88
CA LEU A 179 7.96 13.75 12.93
C LEU A 179 7.46 13.87 14.39
N PRO A 180 6.92 15.04 14.81
CA PRO A 180 6.39 15.22 16.16
C PRO A 180 5.24 14.25 16.55
N ALA A 181 5.23 13.83 17.82
CA ALA A 181 4.24 12.88 18.36
C ALA A 181 2.76 13.29 18.23
N GLN A 182 2.49 14.58 18.01
CA GLN A 182 1.14 15.10 17.78
C GLN A 182 0.50 14.56 16.50
N TYR A 183 1.30 14.15 15.51
CA TYR A 183 0.79 13.62 14.24
C TYR A 183 0.37 12.15 14.35
N ALA A 184 0.80 11.41 15.38
CA ALA A 184 0.46 10.00 15.55
C ALA A 184 -1.06 9.82 15.82
N GLY A 185 -1.72 9.11 14.91
CA GLY A 185 -3.17 8.87 14.92
C GLY A 185 -3.97 9.90 14.15
N GLU A 186 -3.36 10.96 13.64
CA GLU A 186 -4.07 11.99 12.89
C GLU A 186 -4.28 11.60 11.43
N THR A 187 -5.39 12.07 10.86
CA THR A 187 -5.72 11.87 9.45
C THR A 187 -4.92 12.85 8.59
N LEU A 188 -4.26 12.35 7.55
CA LEU A 188 -3.53 13.19 6.61
C LEU A 188 -4.48 14.11 5.83
N SER A 189 -4.09 15.37 5.69
CA SER A 189 -4.75 16.38 4.86
C SER A 189 -3.69 17.29 4.23
N PHE A 190 -4.06 18.03 3.18
CA PHE A 190 -3.15 19.03 2.61
C PHE A 190 -2.68 20.06 3.64
N GLU A 191 -3.59 20.51 4.51
CA GLU A 191 -3.32 21.46 5.58
C GLU A 191 -2.29 20.90 6.58
N MET A 192 -2.40 19.61 6.93
CA MET A 192 -1.43 18.95 7.81
C MET A 192 -0.06 18.82 7.17
N LEU A 193 0.01 18.52 5.88
CA LEU A 193 1.28 18.37 5.17
C LEU A 193 2.05 19.70 5.11
N GLU A 194 1.36 20.84 5.07
CA GLU A 194 1.97 22.16 5.12
C GLU A 194 2.62 22.47 6.48
N THR A 195 2.27 21.74 7.54
CA THR A 195 2.85 21.91 8.88
C THR A 195 4.00 20.94 9.18
N PHE A 196 4.36 20.07 8.24
CA PHE A 196 5.48 19.14 8.42
C PHE A 196 6.82 19.89 8.48
N PRO A 197 7.81 19.34 9.21
CA PRO A 197 9.17 19.86 9.16
C PRO A 197 9.70 19.92 7.71
N PRO A 198 10.50 20.94 7.32
CA PRO A 198 10.95 21.12 5.94
C PRO A 198 11.77 19.96 5.35
N ASP A 199 12.37 19.13 6.20
CA ASP A 199 13.21 17.99 5.87
C ASP A 199 12.47 16.64 5.89
N VAL A 200 11.20 16.63 6.27
CA VAL A 200 10.34 15.44 6.22
C VAL A 200 9.81 15.27 4.80
N ASP A 201 10.07 14.11 4.20
CA ASP A 201 9.39 13.74 2.96
C ASP A 201 7.89 13.66 3.20
N ALA A 202 7.10 14.40 2.41
CA ALA A 202 5.67 14.47 2.60
C ALA A 202 4.98 13.11 2.42
N CYS A 203 5.58 12.17 1.67
CA CYS A 203 5.12 10.78 1.56
C CYS A 203 5.69 9.84 2.62
N GLY A 204 6.63 10.27 3.45
CA GLY A 204 7.26 9.42 4.45
C GLY A 204 8.12 8.28 3.87
N GLU A 205 8.61 8.42 2.64
CA GLU A 205 9.32 7.35 1.92
C GLU A 205 10.69 6.98 2.51
N HIS A 206 11.27 7.83 3.36
CA HIS A 206 12.51 7.53 4.08
C HIS A 206 12.24 7.03 5.51
N GLY A 207 11.03 6.51 5.75
CA GLY A 207 10.60 5.93 7.02
C GLY A 207 10.26 6.97 8.08
N GLU A 208 9.88 8.19 7.68
CA GLU A 208 9.37 9.23 8.57
C GLU A 208 8.07 8.77 9.26
N TYR A 209 7.17 8.14 8.51
CA TYR A 209 5.91 7.66 9.03
C TYR A 209 5.27 6.60 8.12
N HIS A 210 4.38 5.80 8.72
CA HIS A 210 3.52 4.84 8.04
C HIS A 210 2.06 5.20 8.28
N THR A 211 1.21 4.78 7.35
CA THR A 211 -0.22 5.09 7.40
C THR A 211 -1.10 3.86 7.36
N LEU A 212 -2.33 4.05 7.80
CA LEU A 212 -3.45 3.13 7.71
C LEU A 212 -4.56 3.79 6.90
N CYS A 213 -4.83 3.26 5.71
CA CYS A 213 -5.90 3.76 4.83
C CYS A 213 -7.26 3.31 5.36
N LEU A 214 -8.17 4.26 5.59
CA LEU A 214 -9.46 4.04 6.24
C LEU A 214 -10.62 4.11 5.25
N ASP A 215 -10.48 4.87 4.18
CA ASP A 215 -11.54 5.04 3.19
C ASP A 215 -10.95 5.51 1.85
N GLY A 216 -11.75 5.45 0.79
CA GLY A 216 -11.40 5.92 -0.54
C GLY A 216 -12.08 5.13 -1.65
N PRO A 217 -11.77 5.41 -2.92
CA PRO A 217 -12.50 4.89 -4.08
C PRO A 217 -12.42 3.36 -4.26
N ILE A 218 -11.49 2.68 -3.59
CA ILE A 218 -11.38 1.21 -3.61
C ILE A 218 -12.25 0.53 -2.53
N PHE A 219 -12.74 1.29 -1.54
CA PHE A 219 -13.55 0.78 -0.44
C PHE A 219 -15.03 0.84 -0.82
N LYS A 220 -15.78 -0.23 -0.54
CA LYS A 220 -17.26 -0.26 -0.69
C LYS A 220 -17.96 0.49 0.44
N HIS A 221 -17.31 0.56 1.59
CA HIS A 221 -17.68 1.32 2.77
C HIS A 221 -16.39 1.62 3.57
N PRO A 222 -16.36 2.68 4.40
CA PRO A 222 -15.19 2.98 5.21
C PRO A 222 -14.79 1.81 6.11
N CYS A 223 -13.48 1.63 6.32
CA CYS A 223 -12.93 0.71 7.31
C CYS A 223 -13.07 1.32 8.70
N GLU A 224 -14.10 0.90 9.43
CA GLU A 224 -14.36 1.36 10.79
C GLU A 224 -13.31 0.85 11.78
N VAL A 225 -12.66 1.79 12.46
CA VAL A 225 -11.64 1.53 13.49
C VAL A 225 -11.83 2.47 14.67
N LEU A 226 -11.41 2.01 15.85
CA LEU A 226 -11.29 2.83 17.05
C LEU A 226 -9.82 3.20 17.28
N LYS A 227 -9.57 4.48 17.58
CA LYS A 227 -8.24 4.92 18.02
C LYS A 227 -7.96 4.40 19.43
N GLY A 228 -6.87 3.66 19.56
CA GLY A 228 -6.39 3.09 20.83
C GLY A 228 -5.20 3.86 21.40
N ASP A 229 -4.39 3.15 22.17
CA ASP A 229 -3.22 3.72 22.84
C ASP A 229 -2.07 4.03 21.87
N LYS A 230 -1.22 4.97 22.28
CA LYS A 230 0.07 5.22 21.63
C LYS A 230 1.15 4.35 22.29
N LEU A 231 1.93 3.63 21.49
CA LEU A 231 2.97 2.71 21.92
C LEU A 231 4.34 3.16 21.39
N LEU A 232 5.28 3.43 22.30
CA LEU A 232 6.66 3.75 21.95
C LEU A 232 7.47 2.45 21.82
N GLN A 233 8.15 2.28 20.70
CA GLN A 233 9.16 1.23 20.53
C GLN A 233 10.50 1.82 20.10
N GLU A 234 11.57 1.25 20.63
CA GLU A 234 12.93 1.62 20.30
C GLU A 234 13.60 0.47 19.54
N TYR A 235 14.21 0.79 18.40
CA TYR A 235 14.94 -0.15 17.58
C TYR A 235 16.40 0.26 17.52
N SER A 236 17.29 -0.69 17.73
CA SER A 236 18.72 -0.52 17.50
C SER A 236 19.15 -1.36 16.30
N TYR A 237 19.87 -0.76 15.36
CA TYR A 237 20.47 -1.48 14.24
C TYR A 237 21.90 -1.00 14.02
N ARG A 238 22.73 -1.87 13.43
CA ARG A 238 24.08 -1.51 13.01
C ARG A 238 24.13 -1.33 11.51
N THR A 239 24.70 -0.22 11.08
CA THR A 239 25.02 0.03 9.67
C THR A 239 26.28 -0.74 9.27
N SER A 240 26.54 -0.84 7.97
CA SER A 240 27.67 -1.61 7.41
C SER A 240 29.05 -1.08 7.83
N ASP A 241 29.14 0.19 8.25
CA ASP A 241 30.33 0.82 8.82
C ASP A 241 30.50 0.56 10.34
N GLY A 242 29.59 -0.22 10.94
CA GLY A 242 29.66 -0.63 12.34
C GLY A 242 29.06 0.36 13.33
N LEU A 243 28.50 1.49 12.86
CA LEU A 243 27.82 2.44 13.73
C LEU A 243 26.49 1.87 14.23
N GLU A 244 26.22 2.04 15.53
CA GLU A 244 24.94 1.68 16.12
C GLU A 244 23.99 2.88 16.04
N HIS A 245 22.90 2.70 15.33
CA HIS A 245 21.82 3.67 15.22
C HIS A 245 20.65 3.23 16.09
N ARG A 246 19.97 4.21 16.68
CA ARG A 246 18.72 4.01 17.41
C ARG A 246 17.62 4.81 16.73
N LYS A 247 16.44 4.22 16.63
CA LYS A 247 15.23 4.88 16.18
C LYS A 247 14.12 4.68 17.19
N ARG A 248 13.31 5.72 17.37
CA ARG A 248 12.17 5.73 18.30
C ARG A 248 10.90 5.87 17.50
N PHE A 249 10.15 4.78 17.35
CA PHE A 249 8.88 4.80 16.66
C PHE A 249 7.73 4.92 17.64
N LEU A 250 6.83 5.86 17.36
CA LEU A 250 5.55 5.98 18.05
C LEU A 250 4.46 5.38 17.17
N PHE A 251 3.91 4.26 17.62
CA PHE A 251 2.76 3.61 17.01
C PHE A 251 1.47 4.14 17.62
N HIS A 252 0.41 4.26 16.83
CA HIS A 252 -0.94 4.54 17.30
C HIS A 252 -1.80 3.32 17.01
N GLU A 253 -2.37 2.70 18.05
CA GLU A 253 -3.22 1.53 17.88
C GLU A 253 -4.53 1.88 17.16
N PHE A 254 -4.94 1.03 16.24
CA PHE A 254 -6.28 1.04 15.65
C PHE A 254 -6.92 -0.32 15.93
N LEU A 255 -8.18 -0.32 16.40
CA LEU A 255 -8.90 -1.50 16.89
C LEU A 255 -10.23 -1.72 16.19
#